data_AF-A0A2N2AE34-F1
#
_entry.id   AF-A0A2N2AE34-F1
#
_cell.length_a   1.000
_cell.length_b   1.000
_cell.length_c   1.000
_cell.angle_alpha   90.00
_cell.angle_beta   90.00
_cell.angle_gamma   90.00
#
_symmetry.space_group_name_H-M   'P 1'
#
loop_
_entity.id
_entity.type
_entity.pdbx_description
1 polymer ?
#
loop_
_entity_poly.entity_id
_entity_poly.type
_entity_poly.pdbx_seq_one_letter_code
_entity_poly.pdbx_strand_id
1 'polypeptide(L)'
;MNKQWSMFGLALLLLIVITVILLGFMVSVFNPVSWGLIIVLALVPYIHKRIVANRFLEWQDSYSVGIEAIDNDHKKLLNLINQLQTAAHYQTDPQYEREAFDALVDYTKTHFRREEELMQTHGYPAFTAHQGEHTAMIAKVDELMRRYNDKPQDTIEEAVQFLKKWLLNHINGTDQGYSGFLRDKGVK
;
A
#
# COMPACT_ATOMS: atom_id res chain seq x y z
N MET A 1 -14.50 9.61 13.80
CA MET A 1 -14.90 8.87 15.02
C MET A 1 -13.62 8.45 15.73
N ASN A 2 -13.38 8.85 16.98
CA ASN A 2 -12.07 8.63 17.63
C ASN A 2 -11.77 7.13 17.75
N LYS A 3 -10.58 6.69 17.34
CA LYS A 3 -10.21 5.26 17.28
C LYS A 3 -10.25 4.58 18.66
N GLN A 4 -10.04 5.35 19.74
CA GLN A 4 -10.19 4.90 21.12
C GLN A 4 -11.63 4.52 21.47
N TRP A 5 -12.62 5.26 20.97
CA TRP A 5 -14.04 4.87 21.05
C TRP A 5 -14.35 3.64 20.19
N SER A 6 -13.64 3.45 19.07
CA SER A 6 -13.77 2.23 18.27
C SER A 6 -13.20 0.99 18.97
N MET A 7 -12.06 1.13 19.68
CA MET A 7 -11.49 0.03 20.46
C MET A 7 -12.35 -0.31 21.67
N PHE A 8 -12.89 0.69 22.36
CA PHE A 8 -13.84 0.49 23.45
C PHE A 8 -15.13 -0.18 22.96
N GLY A 9 -15.68 0.28 21.82
CA GLY A 9 -16.84 -0.33 21.19
C GLY A 9 -16.60 -1.78 20.76
N LEU A 10 -15.42 -2.07 20.19
CA LEU A 10 -15.02 -3.43 19.83
C LEU A 10 -14.88 -4.33 21.06
N ALA A 11 -14.25 -3.84 22.13
CA ALA A 11 -14.11 -4.59 23.38
C ALA A 11 -15.47 -4.88 24.03
N LEU A 12 -16.39 -3.91 24.02
CA LEU A 12 -17.75 -4.08 24.50
C LEU A 12 -18.52 -5.11 23.66
N LEU A 13 -18.38 -5.08 22.33
CA LEU A 13 -18.98 -6.05 21.43
C LEU A 13 -18.46 -7.47 21.69
N LEU A 14 -17.15 -7.64 21.87
CA LEU A 14 -16.54 -8.92 22.21
C LEU A 14 -17.05 -9.44 23.57
N LEU A 15 -17.16 -8.56 24.57
CA LEU A 15 -17.72 -8.90 25.88
C LEU A 15 -19.18 -9.39 25.76
N ILE A 16 -19.99 -8.70 24.96
CA ILE A 16 -21.39 -9.10 24.70
C ILE A 16 -21.43 -10.47 24.03
N VAL A 17 -20.61 -10.71 23.00
CA VAL A 17 -20.56 -11.99 22.28
C VAL A 17 -20.18 -13.13 23.23
N ILE A 18 -19.15 -12.94 24.06
CA ILE A 18 -18.72 -13.93 25.06
C ILE A 18 -19.85 -14.19 26.07
N THR A 19 -20.51 -13.14 26.54
CA THR A 19 -21.63 -13.26 27.49
C THR A 19 -22.79 -14.07 26.89
N VAL A 20 -23.14 -13.84 25.63
CA VAL A 20 -24.18 -14.60 24.92
C VAL A 20 -23.81 -16.08 24.78
N ILE A 21 -22.55 -16.39 24.46
CA ILE A 21 -22.06 -17.77 24.39
C ILE A 21 -22.23 -18.48 25.74
N LEU A 22 -21.80 -17.84 26.83
CA LEU A 22 -21.88 -18.38 28.19
C LEU A 22 -23.33 -18.63 28.61
N LEU A 23 -24.21 -17.64 28.43
CA LEU A 23 -25.64 -17.78 28.74
C LEU A 23 -26.30 -18.89 27.92
N GLY A 24 -25.97 -19.02 26.63
CA GLY A 24 -26.50 -20.08 25.78
C GLY A 24 -26.13 -21.48 26.27
N PHE A 25 -24.91 -21.66 26.78
CA PHE A 25 -24.47 -22.93 27.37
C PHE A 25 -25.02 -23.21 28.76
N MET A 26 -25.42 -22.17 29.53
CA MET A 26 -26.19 -22.37 30.76
C MET A 26 -27.58 -22.98 30.49
N VAL A 27 -28.14 -22.75 29.29
CA VAL A 27 -29.42 -23.34 28.86
C VAL A 27 -29.21 -24.73 28.27
N SER A 28 -28.23 -24.91 27.38
CA SER A 28 -27.91 -26.20 26.78
C SER A 28 -26.54 -26.21 26.11
N VAL A 29 -25.78 -27.29 26.30
CA VAL A 29 -24.48 -27.50 25.61
C VAL A 29 -24.62 -27.64 24.09
N PHE A 30 -25.82 -27.93 23.59
CA PHE A 30 -26.13 -28.04 22.16
C PHE A 30 -26.73 -26.76 21.58
N ASN A 31 -26.63 -25.63 22.28
CA ASN A 31 -27.15 -24.36 21.79
C ASN A 31 -26.48 -23.96 20.46
N PRO A 32 -27.22 -23.89 19.34
CA PRO A 32 -26.63 -23.64 18.02
C PRO A 32 -26.09 -22.21 17.88
N VAL A 33 -26.63 -21.25 18.63
CA VAL A 33 -26.16 -19.86 18.64
C VAL A 33 -24.78 -19.78 19.29
N SER A 34 -24.57 -20.42 20.44
CA SER A 34 -23.27 -20.44 21.11
C SER A 34 -22.19 -21.07 20.23
N TRP A 35 -22.47 -22.21 19.60
CA TRP A 35 -21.54 -22.86 18.67
C TRP A 35 -21.27 -22.01 17.42
N GLY A 36 -22.30 -21.36 16.86
CA GLY A 36 -22.15 -20.44 15.73
C GLY A 36 -21.25 -19.25 16.06
N LEU A 37 -21.42 -18.64 17.23
CA LEU A 37 -20.58 -17.52 17.67
C LEU A 37 -19.13 -17.94 17.94
N ILE A 38 -18.89 -19.15 18.45
CA ILE A 38 -17.54 -19.70 18.60
C ILE A 38 -16.86 -19.85 17.24
N ILE A 39 -17.56 -20.37 16.23
CA ILE A 39 -17.03 -20.49 14.86
C ILE A 39 -16.68 -19.10 14.32
N VAL A 40 -17.57 -18.12 14.48
CA VAL A 40 -17.29 -16.73 14.05
C VAL A 40 -16.04 -16.18 14.75
N LEU A 41 -15.92 -16.32 16.07
CA LEU A 41 -14.74 -15.88 16.82
C LEU A 41 -13.47 -16.60 16.39
N ALA A 42 -13.53 -17.91 16.13
CA ALA A 42 -12.40 -18.70 15.65
C ALA A 42 -11.95 -18.27 14.24
N LEU A 43 -12.85 -17.72 13.42
CA LEU A 43 -12.53 -17.17 12.10
C LEU A 43 -11.91 -15.77 12.15
N VAL A 44 -12.11 -15.00 13.23
CA VAL A 44 -11.62 -13.60 13.34
C VAL A 44 -10.10 -13.50 13.10
N PRO A 45 -9.21 -14.31 13.72
CA PRO A 45 -7.77 -14.22 13.46
C PRO A 45 -7.41 -14.46 12.00
N TYR A 46 -8.12 -15.38 11.32
CA TYR A 46 -7.89 -15.69 9.92
C TYR A 46 -8.34 -14.55 9.00
N ILE A 47 -9.54 -14.01 9.24
CA ILE A 47 -10.08 -12.87 8.50
C ILE A 47 -9.20 -11.64 8.70
N HIS A 48 -8.80 -11.36 9.95
CA HIS A 48 -7.91 -10.25 10.28
C HIS A 48 -6.55 -10.41 9.58
N LYS A 49 -5.92 -11.59 9.66
CA LYS A 49 -4.65 -11.87 8.97
C LYS A 49 -4.77 -11.61 7.47
N ARG A 50 -5.86 -12.05 6.84
CA ARG A 50 -6.08 -11.86 5.40
C ARG A 50 -6.27 -10.39 5.02
N ILE A 51 -7.03 -9.64 5.83
CA ILE A 51 -7.24 -8.19 5.62
C ILE A 51 -5.92 -7.42 5.77
N VAL A 52 -5.10 -7.76 6.76
CA VAL A 52 -3.82 -7.11 7.00
C VAL A 52 -2.79 -7.50 5.94
N ALA A 53 -2.74 -8.77 5.51
CA ALA A 53 -1.83 -9.23 4.47
C ALA A 53 -2.07 -8.50 3.14
N ASN A 54 -3.32 -8.28 2.75
CA ASN A 54 -3.66 -7.52 1.53
C ASN A 54 -3.35 -6.02 1.63
N ARG A 55 -2.90 -5.54 2.79
CA ARG A 55 -2.61 -4.13 3.01
C ARG A 55 -1.16 -3.78 2.68
N PHE A 56 -0.24 -4.72 2.60
CA PHE A 56 1.16 -4.43 2.30
C PHE A 56 1.53 -4.97 0.92
N LEU A 57 2.39 -4.22 0.23
CA LEU A 57 2.93 -4.65 -1.04
C LEU A 57 4.12 -5.58 -0.80
N GLU A 58 4.13 -6.72 -1.49
CA GLU A 58 5.26 -7.63 -1.51
C GLU A 58 5.83 -7.68 -2.92
N TRP A 59 7.15 -7.80 -3.04
CA TRP A 59 7.79 -8.01 -4.33
C TRP A 59 7.33 -9.34 -4.93
N GLN A 60 7.03 -9.33 -6.22
CA GLN A 60 6.73 -10.51 -7.01
C GLN A 60 7.66 -10.52 -8.22
N ASP A 61 8.14 -11.68 -8.63
CA ASP A 61 9.08 -11.78 -9.76
C ASP A 61 8.48 -11.26 -11.07
N SER A 62 7.15 -11.24 -11.19
CA SER A 62 6.43 -10.63 -12.32
C SER A 62 6.63 -9.11 -12.45
N TYR A 63 7.10 -8.44 -11.39
CA TYR A 63 7.40 -7.00 -11.39
C TYR A 63 8.80 -6.69 -11.92
N SER A 64 9.63 -7.72 -12.14
CA SER A 64 10.97 -7.53 -12.68
C SER A 64 10.90 -6.99 -14.10
N VAL A 65 11.72 -6.00 -14.41
CA VAL A 65 12.02 -5.56 -15.78
C VAL A 65 13.33 -6.16 -16.29
N GLY A 66 13.95 -7.07 -15.52
CA GLY A 66 15.19 -7.75 -15.85
C GLY A 66 16.42 -6.83 -15.88
N ILE A 67 16.34 -5.67 -15.21
CA ILE A 67 17.42 -4.71 -15.00
C ILE A 67 17.56 -4.52 -13.49
N GLU A 68 18.63 -5.04 -12.90
CA GLU A 68 18.84 -5.15 -11.45
C GLU A 68 18.72 -3.80 -10.74
N ALA A 69 19.30 -2.75 -11.33
CA ALA A 69 19.22 -1.41 -10.76
C ALA A 69 17.78 -0.91 -10.62
N ILE A 70 16.93 -1.20 -11.62
CA ILE A 70 15.52 -0.78 -11.64
C ILE A 70 14.67 -1.68 -10.74
N ASP A 71 14.89 -3.00 -10.76
CA ASP A 71 14.21 -3.92 -9.86
C ASP A 71 14.47 -3.57 -8.38
N ASN A 72 15.70 -3.13 -8.07
CA ASN A 72 16.05 -2.66 -6.73
C ASN A 72 15.35 -1.34 -6.37
N ASP A 73 15.17 -0.43 -7.33
CA ASP A 73 14.35 0.76 -7.12
C ASP A 73 12.89 0.40 -6.83
N HIS A 74 12.29 -0.47 -7.65
CA HIS A 74 10.91 -0.92 -7.45
C HIS A 74 10.73 -1.54 -6.07
N LYS A 75 11.61 -2.46 -5.65
CA LYS A 75 11.58 -3.04 -4.30
C LYS A 75 11.64 -1.97 -3.20
N LYS A 76 12.49 -0.97 -3.37
CA LYS A 76 12.59 0.14 -2.41
C LYS A 76 11.33 1.01 -2.42
N LEU A 77 10.74 1.30 -3.56
CA LEU A 77 9.47 2.04 -3.66
C LEU A 77 8.31 1.29 -3.00
N LEU A 78 8.21 -0.04 -3.20
CA LEU A 78 7.22 -0.87 -2.50
C LEU A 78 7.39 -0.76 -0.97
N ASN A 79 8.64 -0.78 -0.48
CA ASN A 79 8.92 -0.61 0.95
C ASN A 79 8.53 0.78 1.47
N LEU A 80 8.88 1.85 0.75
CA LEU A 80 8.51 3.22 1.14
C LEU A 80 6.99 3.41 1.17
N ILE A 81 6.25 2.84 0.20
CA ILE A 81 4.79 2.81 0.23
C ILE A 81 4.25 2.04 1.44
N ASN A 82 4.90 0.93 1.82
CA ASN A 82 4.52 0.18 3.03
C ASN A 82 4.78 0.96 4.32
N GLN A 83 5.84 1.78 4.36
CA GLN A 83 6.11 2.68 5.49
C GLN A 83 5.03 3.76 5.58
N LEU A 84 4.66 4.39 4.46
CA LEU A 84 3.56 5.35 4.42
C LEU A 84 2.21 4.72 4.81
N GLN A 85 1.94 3.49 4.35
CA GLN A 85 0.77 2.71 4.76
C GLN A 85 0.74 2.42 6.26
N THR A 86 1.91 2.18 6.86
CA THR A 86 2.06 1.97 8.31
C THR A 86 1.75 3.26 9.05
N ALA A 87 2.33 4.38 8.61
CA ALA A 87 2.09 5.71 9.18
C ALA A 87 0.59 6.05 9.17
N ALA A 88 -0.04 5.95 7.99
CA ALA A 88 -1.48 6.16 7.81
C ALA A 88 -2.34 5.25 8.68
N HIS A 89 -1.96 3.97 8.80
CA HIS A 89 -2.77 3.01 9.52
C HIS A 89 -2.69 3.18 11.03
N TYR A 90 -1.49 3.43 11.57
CA TYR A 90 -1.30 3.55 13.01
C TYR A 90 -1.54 4.96 13.53
N GLN A 91 -1.82 5.94 12.65
CA GLN A 91 -2.01 7.35 13.00
C GLN A 91 -0.82 7.82 13.80
N THR A 92 0.35 7.65 13.20
CA THR A 92 1.62 8.09 13.76
C THR A 92 1.65 9.61 13.91
N ASP A 93 2.69 10.13 14.54
CA ASP A 93 2.86 11.58 14.64
C ASP A 93 2.85 12.24 13.24
N PRO A 94 2.17 13.39 13.05
CA PRO A 94 2.11 14.08 11.76
C PRO A 94 3.48 14.40 11.14
N GLN A 95 4.52 14.56 11.96
CA GLN A 95 5.89 14.70 11.47
C GLN A 95 6.36 13.42 10.79
N TYR A 96 6.14 12.26 11.39
CA TYR A 96 6.51 10.97 10.82
C TYR A 96 5.76 10.70 9.50
N GLU A 97 4.48 11.07 9.43
CA GLU A 97 3.69 10.97 8.21
C GLU A 97 4.27 11.82 7.07
N ARG A 98 4.69 13.06 7.36
CA ARG A 98 5.35 13.93 6.37
C ARG A 98 6.71 13.40 5.96
N GLU A 99 7.54 12.96 6.90
CA GLU A 99 8.85 12.38 6.60
C GLU A 99 8.75 11.15 5.69
N ALA A 100 7.77 10.27 5.95
CA ALA A 100 7.49 9.12 5.10
C ALA A 100 7.05 9.54 3.69
N PHE A 101 6.26 10.61 3.59
CA PHE A 101 5.81 11.17 2.32
C PHE A 101 6.99 11.75 1.52
N ASP A 102 7.78 12.63 2.13
CA ASP A 102 8.92 13.29 1.49
C ASP A 102 9.96 12.25 1.02
N ALA A 103 10.27 11.26 1.86
CA ALA A 103 11.18 10.16 1.51
C ALA A 103 10.71 9.36 0.29
N LEU A 104 9.40 9.10 0.18
CA LEU A 104 8.82 8.41 -0.97
C LEU A 104 8.91 9.28 -2.24
N VAL A 105 8.56 10.55 -2.16
CA VAL A 105 8.59 11.47 -3.32
C VAL A 105 10.00 11.65 -3.84
N ASP A 106 10.96 11.90 -2.96
CA ASP A 106 12.36 12.12 -3.33
C ASP A 106 12.97 10.88 -3.98
N TYR A 107 12.67 9.70 -3.44
CA TYR A 107 13.15 8.46 -4.04
C TYR A 107 12.47 8.17 -5.39
N THR A 108 11.17 8.47 -5.53
CA THR A 108 10.45 8.30 -6.79
C THR A 108 11.04 9.20 -7.89
N LYS A 109 11.33 10.47 -7.59
CA LYS A 109 12.01 11.38 -8.53
C LYS A 109 13.38 10.85 -8.95
N THR A 110 14.12 10.26 -8.00
CA THR A 110 15.43 9.65 -8.27
C THR A 110 15.31 8.44 -9.20
N HIS A 111 14.33 7.58 -8.96
CA HIS A 111 14.04 6.41 -9.78
C HIS A 111 13.60 6.82 -11.20
N PHE A 112 12.64 7.72 -11.34
CA PHE A 112 12.19 8.22 -12.65
C PHE A 112 13.32 8.84 -13.45
N ARG A 113 14.18 9.66 -12.81
CA ARG A 113 15.35 10.21 -13.49
C ARG A 113 16.27 9.12 -14.03
N ARG A 114 16.49 8.04 -13.28
CA ARG A 114 17.33 6.91 -13.73
C ARG A 114 16.72 6.22 -14.95
N GLU A 115 15.42 5.93 -14.93
CA GLU A 115 14.72 5.33 -16.08
C GLU A 115 14.75 6.25 -17.30
N GLU A 116 14.48 7.53 -17.09
CA GLU A 116 14.50 8.55 -18.15
C GLU A 116 15.89 8.69 -18.77
N GLU A 117 16.95 8.71 -17.95
CA GLU A 117 18.34 8.72 -18.42
C GLU A 117 18.65 7.47 -19.27
N LEU A 118 18.22 6.28 -18.84
CA LEU A 118 18.40 5.03 -19.59
C LEU A 118 17.63 5.04 -20.91
N MET A 119 16.34 5.37 -20.86
CA MET A 119 15.48 5.44 -22.04
C MET A 119 16.00 6.45 -23.06
N GLN A 120 16.42 7.63 -22.61
CA GLN A 120 16.95 8.67 -23.48
C GLN A 120 18.29 8.26 -24.09
N THR A 121 19.21 7.73 -23.29
CA THR A 121 20.55 7.29 -23.74
C THR A 121 20.46 6.20 -24.81
N HIS A 122 19.51 5.28 -24.68
CA HIS A 122 19.34 4.17 -25.60
C HIS A 122 18.35 4.45 -26.75
N GLY A 123 17.70 5.62 -26.74
CA GLY A 123 16.76 6.03 -27.79
C GLY A 123 15.43 5.28 -27.77
N TYR A 124 14.87 5.03 -26.58
CA TYR A 124 13.59 4.34 -26.44
C TYR A 124 12.45 5.11 -27.12
N PRO A 125 11.72 4.51 -28.08
CA PRO A 125 10.76 5.24 -28.91
C PRO A 125 9.59 5.89 -28.15
N ALA A 126 9.16 5.29 -27.03
CA ALA A 126 8.04 5.79 -26.24
C ALA A 126 8.46 6.68 -25.05
N PHE A 127 9.71 7.15 -25.02
CA PHE A 127 10.27 7.96 -23.94
C PHE A 127 9.38 9.15 -23.55
N THR A 128 8.94 9.96 -24.51
CA THR A 128 8.12 11.16 -24.23
C THR A 128 6.78 10.82 -23.58
N ALA A 129 6.14 9.73 -24.00
CA ALA A 129 4.89 9.28 -23.38
C ALA A 129 5.13 8.80 -21.94
N HIS A 130 6.18 8.00 -21.74
CA HIS A 130 6.57 7.49 -20.43
C HIS A 130 6.88 8.63 -19.44
N GLN A 131 7.72 9.60 -19.82
CA GLN A 131 8.01 10.78 -19.01
C GLN A 131 6.75 11.62 -18.69
N GLY A 132 5.77 11.63 -19.60
CA GLY A 132 4.47 12.24 -19.36
C GLY A 132 3.71 11.60 -18.19
N GLU A 133 3.74 10.27 -18.09
CA GLU A 133 3.14 9.52 -16.96
C GLU A 133 3.83 9.85 -15.63
N HIS A 134 5.17 9.91 -15.63
CA HIS A 134 5.95 10.34 -14.46
C HIS A 134 5.58 11.75 -13.99
N THR A 135 5.53 12.70 -14.93
CA THR A 135 5.19 14.10 -14.65
C THR A 135 3.78 14.20 -14.06
N ALA A 136 2.81 13.48 -14.63
CA ALA A 136 1.42 13.47 -14.15
C ALA A 136 1.32 12.86 -12.74
N MET A 137 2.08 11.80 -12.47
CA MET A 137 2.12 11.16 -11.14
C MET A 137 2.65 12.13 -10.08
N ILE A 138 3.81 12.76 -10.33
CA ILE A 138 4.40 13.74 -9.40
C ILE A 138 3.45 14.90 -9.15
N ALA A 139 2.80 15.44 -10.18
CA ALA A 139 1.82 16.51 -10.01
C ALA A 139 0.63 16.11 -9.12
N LYS A 140 0.15 14.86 -9.25
CA LYS A 140 -0.92 14.32 -8.40
C LYS A 140 -0.47 14.16 -6.94
N VAL A 141 0.76 13.73 -6.73
CA VAL A 141 1.35 13.59 -5.39
C VAL A 141 1.53 14.96 -4.72
N ASP A 142 1.99 15.98 -5.45
CA ASP A 142 2.12 17.35 -4.95
C ASP A 142 0.75 17.98 -4.62
N GLU A 143 -0.31 17.63 -5.37
CA GLU A 143 -1.69 18.00 -5.04
C GLU A 143 -2.13 17.38 -3.70
N LEU A 144 -1.88 16.08 -3.52
CA LEU A 144 -2.20 15.36 -2.28
C LEU A 144 -1.45 15.98 -1.09
N MET A 145 -0.15 16.26 -1.21
CA MET A 145 0.63 16.92 -0.14
C MET A 145 0.04 18.26 0.29
N ARG A 146 -0.44 19.06 -0.67
CA ARG A 146 -1.06 20.36 -0.34
C ARG A 146 -2.33 20.20 0.48
N ARG A 147 -3.20 19.24 0.11
CA ARG A 147 -4.44 18.95 0.84
C ARG A 147 -4.19 18.33 2.22
N TYR A 148 -3.05 17.68 2.43
CA TYR A 148 -2.72 17.05 3.71
C TYR A 148 -2.69 18.08 4.86
N ASN A 149 -2.35 19.33 4.59
CA ASN A 149 -2.41 20.40 5.60
C ASN A 149 -3.83 20.69 6.12
N ASP A 150 -4.86 20.47 5.29
CA ASP A 150 -6.26 20.73 5.65
C ASP A 150 -6.95 19.48 6.20
N LYS A 151 -6.66 18.31 5.62
CA LYS A 151 -7.28 17.02 5.96
C LYS A 151 -6.23 15.90 5.99
N PRO A 152 -5.42 15.79 7.05
CA PRO A 152 -4.29 14.85 7.10
C PRO A 152 -4.71 13.40 6.87
N GLN A 153 -5.67 12.90 7.65
CA GLN A 153 -6.02 11.48 7.67
C GLN A 153 -6.68 11.01 6.37
N ASP A 154 -7.65 11.76 5.85
CA ASP A 154 -8.31 11.41 4.59
C ASP A 154 -7.31 11.43 3.42
N THR A 155 -6.37 12.38 3.47
CA THR A 155 -5.40 12.58 2.39
C THR A 155 -4.31 11.53 2.39
N ILE A 156 -3.78 11.13 3.55
CA ILE A 156 -2.74 10.10 3.61
C ILE A 156 -3.28 8.72 3.18
N GLU A 157 -4.53 8.40 3.54
CA GLU A 157 -5.20 7.19 3.08
C GLU A 157 -5.41 7.21 1.55
N GLU A 158 -5.89 8.32 1.00
CA GLU A 158 -6.03 8.51 -0.45
C GLU A 158 -4.69 8.38 -1.17
N ALA A 159 -3.63 9.00 -0.64
CA ALA A 159 -2.30 8.96 -1.23
C ALA A 159 -1.74 7.54 -1.28
N VAL A 160 -1.85 6.79 -0.19
CA VAL A 160 -1.40 5.39 -0.15
C VAL A 160 -2.13 4.53 -1.18
N GLN A 161 -3.46 4.66 -1.30
CA GLN A 161 -4.23 3.90 -2.29
C GLN A 161 -3.85 4.28 -3.73
N PHE A 162 -3.70 5.58 -3.99
CA PHE A 162 -3.28 6.08 -5.29
C PHE A 162 -1.89 5.54 -5.67
N LEU A 163 -0.88 5.74 -4.80
CA LEU A 163 0.51 5.36 -5.06
C LEU A 163 0.68 3.85 -5.27
N LYS A 164 -0.02 3.02 -4.47
CA LYS A 164 -0.02 1.57 -4.66
C LYS A 164 -0.54 1.17 -6.02
N LYS A 165 -1.72 1.69 -6.38
CA LYS A 165 -2.37 1.35 -7.64
C LYS A 165 -1.54 1.86 -8.82
N TRP A 166 -1.05 3.08 -8.74
CA TRP A 166 -0.25 3.69 -9.79
C TRP A 166 1.04 2.90 -10.01
N LEU A 167 1.83 2.65 -8.96
CA LEU A 167 3.11 1.96 -9.07
C LEU A 167 2.95 0.55 -9.65
N LEU A 168 1.98 -0.23 -9.15
CA LEU A 168 1.78 -1.59 -9.66
C LEU A 168 1.33 -1.59 -11.14
N ASN A 169 0.47 -0.65 -11.54
CA ASN A 169 0.03 -0.56 -12.93
C ASN A 169 1.16 -0.09 -13.86
N HIS A 170 1.96 0.87 -13.40
CA HIS A 170 3.10 1.42 -14.13
C HIS A 170 4.17 0.33 -14.36
N ILE A 171 4.57 -0.38 -13.30
CA ILE A 171 5.55 -1.46 -13.37
C ILE A 171 5.08 -2.59 -14.29
N ASN A 172 3.82 -3.02 -14.20
CA ASN A 172 3.30 -4.15 -14.97
C ASN A 172 2.87 -3.77 -16.41
N GLY A 173 2.87 -2.48 -16.75
CA GLY A 173 2.42 -1.98 -18.05
C GLY A 173 3.52 -1.18 -18.74
N THR A 174 3.71 0.05 -18.27
CA THR A 174 4.58 1.05 -18.89
C THR A 174 6.06 0.66 -18.81
N ASP A 175 6.53 0.17 -17.66
CA ASP A 175 7.95 -0.20 -17.45
C ASP A 175 8.33 -1.50 -18.18
N GLN A 176 7.41 -2.47 -18.23
CA GLN A 176 7.59 -3.67 -19.06
C GLN A 176 7.84 -3.30 -20.53
N GLY A 177 7.31 -2.17 -21.00
CA GLY A 177 7.49 -1.69 -22.37
C GLY A 177 8.96 -1.41 -22.74
N TYR A 178 9.76 -0.85 -21.82
CA TYR A 178 11.18 -0.59 -22.11
C TYR A 178 12.06 -1.81 -21.83
N SER A 179 11.58 -2.81 -21.07
CA SER A 179 12.41 -3.91 -20.53
C SER A 179 13.20 -4.63 -21.62
N GLY A 180 12.51 -5.19 -22.63
CA GLY A 180 13.17 -5.90 -23.73
C GLY A 180 14.11 -4.99 -24.52
N PHE A 181 13.66 -3.77 -24.82
CA PHE A 181 14.44 -2.80 -25.58
C PHE A 181 15.78 -2.44 -24.91
N LEU A 182 15.77 -2.15 -23.61
CA LEU A 182 16.99 -1.79 -22.87
C LEU A 182 17.91 -3.00 -22.67
N ARG A 183 17.34 -4.18 -22.41
CA ARG A 183 18.12 -5.42 -22.26
C ARG A 183 18.81 -5.83 -23.56
N ASP A 184 18.16 -5.65 -24.71
CA ASP A 184 18.77 -5.88 -26.03
C ASP A 184 19.94 -4.91 -26.31
N LYS A 185 19.97 -3.75 -25.64
CA LYS A 185 21.07 -2.79 -25.67
C LYS A 185 22.15 -3.07 -24.62
N GLY A 186 22.04 -4.17 -23.87
CA GLY A 186 23.01 -4.61 -22.88
C GLY A 186 22.88 -3.96 -21.51
N VAL A 187 21.79 -3.24 -21.23
CA VAL A 187 21.48 -2.73 -19.90
C VAL A 187 21.15 -3.90 -18.98
N LYS A 188 21.71 -3.90 -17.77
CA LYS A 188 21.57 -4.96 -16.77
C LYS A 188 21.28 -4.38 -15.40
#